data_AF-A0A944T507-F1
#
_entry.id   AF-A0A944T507-F1
#
_cell.length_a   1.000
_cell.length_b   1.000
_cell.length_c   1.000
_cell.angle_alpha   90.00
_cell.angle_beta   90.00
_cell.angle_gamma   90.00
#
_symmetry.space_group_name_H-M   'P 1'
#
loop_
_entity.id
_entity.type
_entity.pdbx_description
1 polymer ?
#
loop_
_entity_poly.entity_id
_entity_poly.type
_entity_poly.pdbx_seq_one_letter_code
_entity_poly.pdbx_strand_id
1 'polypeptide(L)' 'MSDIKKLEEERKTIIATLLRIQKEFMELERSTGVTEKDIHLNPVGIVKEYKETHEKLANRLVDIAHELKGSIRT' A
#
# COMPACT_ATOMS: atom_id res chain seq x y z
N MET A 1 24.08 -2.34 13.01
CA MET A 1 22.91 -3.19 12.67
C MET A 1 22.69 -3.06 11.17
N SER A 2 22.81 -4.17 10.42
CA SER A 2 22.80 -4.17 8.94
C SER A 2 21.55 -3.48 8.40
N ASP A 3 21.70 -2.64 7.36
CA ASP A 3 20.61 -1.93 6.69
C ASP A 3 19.50 -2.87 6.22
N ILE A 4 19.84 -4.13 5.95
CA ILE A 4 18.90 -5.23 5.64
C ILE A 4 17.86 -5.43 6.75
N LYS A 5 18.25 -5.39 8.04
CA LYS A 5 17.30 -5.56 9.15
C LYS A 5 16.28 -4.43 9.20
N LYS A 6 16.71 -3.19 8.93
CA LYS A 6 15.80 -2.03 8.87
C LYS A 6 14.82 -2.18 7.70
N LEU A 7 15.31 -2.60 6.54
CA LEU A 7 14.47 -2.86 5.36
C LEU A 7 13.45 -3.98 5.60
N GLU A 8 13.83 -5.04 6.32
CA GLU A 8 12.89 -6.10 6.69
C GLU A 8 11.79 -5.63 7.66
N GLU A 9 12.12 -4.78 8.63
CA GLU A 9 11.12 -4.18 9.54
C GLU A 9 10.21 -3.17 8.81
N GLU A 10 10.78 -2.37 7.91
CA GLU A 10 10.02 -1.44 7.07
C GLU A 10 9.05 -2.21 6.16
N ARG A 11 9.51 -3.29 5.51
CA ARG A 11 8.65 -4.19 4.71
C ARG A 11 7.48 -4.73 5.53
N LYS A 12 7.71 -5.20 6.75
CA LYS A 12 6.65 -5.72 7.62
C LYS A 12 5.64 -4.63 7.98
N THR A 13 6.12 -3.43 8.30
CA THR A 13 5.28 -2.26 8.61
C THR A 13 4.41 -1.86 7.42
N ILE A 14 4.99 -1.85 6.21
CA ILE A 14 4.26 -1.55 4.97
C ILE A 14 3.17 -2.59 4.71
N ILE A 15 3.49 -3.88 4.82
CA ILE A 15 2.51 -4.96 4.64
C ILE A 15 1.36 -4.83 5.65
N ALA A 16 1.66 -4.59 6.92
CA ALA A 16 0.63 -4.39 7.95
C ALA A 16 -0.27 -3.18 7.63
N THR A 17 0.32 -2.10 7.12
CA THR A 17 -0.42 -0.89 6.73
C THR A 17 -1.30 -1.14 5.50
N LEU A 18 -0.80 -1.85 4.50
CA LEU A 18 -1.57 -2.25 3.32
C LEU A 18 -2.77 -3.12 3.70
N LEU A 19 -2.59 -4.10 4.59
CA LEU A 19 -3.68 -4.93 5.10
C LEU A 19 -4.73 -4.12 5.87
N ARG A 20 -4.30 -3.14 6.67
CA ARG A 20 -5.22 -2.22 7.36
C ARG A 20 -6.05 -1.41 6.36
N ILE A 21 -5.40 -0.83 5.35
CA ILE A 21 -6.07 -0.07 4.28
C ILE A 21 -7.08 -0.94 3.53
N GLN A 22 -6.72 -2.17 3.17
CA GLN A 22 -7.66 -3.09 2.52
C GLN A 22 -8.86 -3.41 3.41
N LYS A 23 -8.65 -3.58 4.72
CA LYS A 23 -9.74 -3.81 5.66
C LYS A 23 -10.66 -2.60 5.78
N GLU A 24 -10.08 -1.41 5.92
CA GLU A 24 -10.83 -0.15 5.98
C GLU A 24 -11.58 0.09 4.65
N PHE A 25 -11.00 -0.31 3.52
CA PHE A 25 -11.68 -0.27 2.22
C PHE A 25 -12.88 -1.21 2.16
N MET A 26 -12.75 -2.45 2.64
CA MET A 26 -13.89 -3.39 2.73
C MET A 26 -15.00 -2.87 3.65
N GLU A 27 -14.65 -2.19 4.74
CA GLU A 27 -15.62 -1.56 5.64
C GLU A 27 -16.31 -0.35 4.99
N LEU A 28 -15.57 0.44 4.21
CA LEU A 28 -16.10 1.53 3.41
C LEU A 28 -17.07 1.00 2.33
N GLU A 29 -16.69 -0.05 1.62
CA GLU A 29 -17.54 -0.72 0.63
C GLU A 29 -18.83 -1.25 1.27
N ARG A 30 -18.74 -1.87 2.45
CA ARG A 30 -19.93 -2.34 3.20
C ARG A 30 -20.83 -1.22 3.70
N SER A 31 -20.27 -0.09 4.12
CA SER A 31 -21.03 1.00 4.74
C SER A 31 -21.63 1.97 3.72
N THR A 32 -20.94 2.24 2.62
CA THR A 32 -21.33 3.22 1.61
C THR A 32 -21.74 2.60 0.27
N GLY A 33 -21.46 1.32 0.05
CA GLY A 33 -21.68 0.65 -1.24
C GLY A 33 -20.67 1.02 -2.32
N VAL A 34 -19.62 1.78 -1.98
CA VAL A 34 -18.56 2.21 -2.89
C VAL A 34 -17.66 1.02 -3.21
N THR A 35 -17.64 0.61 -4.48
CA THR A 35 -16.87 -0.55 -4.94
C THR A 35 -15.48 -0.15 -5.42
N GLU A 36 -14.61 -1.14 -5.63
CA GLU A 36 -13.28 -0.91 -6.19
C GLU A 36 -13.31 -0.15 -7.53
N LYS A 37 -14.35 -0.38 -8.35
CA LYS A 37 -14.56 0.35 -9.60
C LYS A 37 -14.77 1.85 -9.39
N ASP A 38 -15.46 2.24 -8.32
CA ASP A 38 -15.73 3.64 -8.00
C ASP A 38 -14.46 4.37 -7.56
N ILE A 39 -13.52 3.68 -6.90
CA ILE A 39 -12.18 4.20 -6.59
C ILE A 39 -11.40 4.53 -7.87
N HIS A 40 -11.54 3.70 -8.91
CA HIS A 40 -10.79 3.88 -10.15
C HIS A 40 -11.45 4.90 -11.08
N LEU A 41 -12.78 5.02 -11.05
CA LEU A 41 -13.54 5.92 -11.94
C LEU A 41 -13.63 7.35 -11.42
N ASN A 42 -13.81 7.58 -10.11
CA ASN A 42 -13.92 8.93 -9.56
C ASN A 42 -13.57 8.99 -8.07
N PRO A 43 -12.28 8.82 -7.70
CA PRO A 43 -11.88 8.79 -6.29
C PRO A 43 -12.08 10.18 -5.67
N VAL A 44 -13.07 10.30 -4.79
CA VAL A 44 -13.35 11.51 -4.02
C VAL A 44 -13.28 11.21 -2.52
N GLY A 45 -12.72 12.17 -1.76
CA GLY A 45 -12.56 12.05 -0.30
C GLY A 45 -11.65 10.90 0.12
N ILE A 46 -12.11 10.13 1.11
CA ILE A 46 -11.39 9.01 1.76
C ILE A 46 -10.88 7.97 0.74
N VAL A 47 -11.63 7.73 -0.33
CA VAL A 47 -11.30 6.74 -1.37
C VAL A 47 -10.03 7.13 -2.14
N LYS A 48 -9.84 8.42 -2.40
CA LYS A 48 -8.65 8.96 -3.06
C LYS A 48 -7.41 8.81 -2.18
N GLU A 49 -7.55 9.17 -0.91
CA GLU A 49 -6.47 9.05 0.08
C GLU A 49 -6.04 7.59 0.24
N TYR A 50 -6.98 6.64 0.26
CA TYR A 50 -6.68 5.21 0.30
C TYR A 50 -5.90 4.75 -0.92
N LYS A 51 -6.34 5.13 -2.12
CA LYS A 51 -5.66 4.76 -3.37
C LYS A 51 -4.23 5.31 -3.41
N GLU A 52 -4.06 6.60 -3.13
CA GLU A 52 -2.73 7.24 -3.14
C GLU A 52 -1.80 6.66 -2.08
N THR A 53 -2.33 6.37 -0.88
CA THR A 53 -1.54 5.78 0.20
C THR A 53 -1.14 4.34 -0.14
N HIS A 54 -2.07 3.55 -0.68
CA HIS A 54 -1.79 2.19 -1.15
C HIS A 54 -0.74 2.17 -2.26
N GLU A 55 -0.87 3.02 -3.29
CA GLU A 55 0.10 3.10 -4.39
C GLU A 55 1.50 3.52 -3.90
N LYS A 56 1.60 4.51 -3.00
CA LYS A 56 2.89 4.90 -2.41
C LYS A 56 3.55 3.77 -1.64
N LEU A 57 2.77 3.07 -0.81
CA LEU A 57 3.26 1.95 -0.01
C LEU A 57 3.65 0.75 -0.88
N ALA A 58 2.88 0.45 -1.93
CA ALA A 58 3.19 -0.60 -2.88
C ALA A 58 4.49 -0.30 -3.65
N ASN A 59 4.68 0.93 -4.12
CA ASN A 59 5.94 1.35 -4.76
C ASN A 59 7.12 1.21 -3.79
N ARG A 60 6.97 1.64 -2.53
CA ARG A 60 8.02 1.49 -1.53
C ARG A 60 8.35 0.03 -1.24
N LEU A 61 7.35 -0.87 -1.24
CA LEU A 61 7.56 -2.30 -1.09
C LEU A 61 8.42 -2.88 -2.23
N VAL A 62 8.19 -2.43 -3.47
CA VAL A 62 8.98 -2.80 -4.65
C VAL A 62 10.41 -2.28 -4.53
N ASP A 63 10.59 -1.03 -4.11
CA ASP A 63 11.92 -0.45 -3.89
C ASP A 63 12.70 -1.22 -2.82
N ILE A 64 12.06 -1.56 -1.69
CA ILE A 64 12.66 -2.41 -0.65
C ILE A 64 13.02 -3.79 -1.21
N ALA A 65 12.17 -4.38 -2.06
CA ALA A 65 12.47 -5.66 -2.70
C ALA A 65 13.69 -5.56 -3.64
N HIS A 66 13.84 -4.44 -4.35
CA HIS A 66 15.03 -4.17 -5.17
C HIS A 66 16.28 -3.97 -4.31
N GLU A 67 16.20 -3.18 -3.23
CA GLU A 67 17.31 -2.95 -2.30
C GLU A 67 17.76 -4.24 -1.60
N LEU A 68 16.82 -5.10 -1.20
CA LEU A 68 17.12 -6.40 -0.57
C LEU A 68 17.68 -7.43 -1.55
N LYS A 69 17.21 -7.44 -2.80
CA LYS A 69 17.62 -8.43 -3.81
C LYS A 69 18.81 -7.95 -4.66
N GLY A 70 19.21 -6.68 -4.56
CA GLY A 70 20.29 -6.07 -5.33
C GLY A 70 19.98 -5.86 -6.82
N SER A 71 18.70 -5.86 -7.21
CA SER A 71 18.30 -5.77 -8.62
C SER A 71 18.08 -4.31 -9.04
N ILE A 72 18.82 -3.86 -10.04
CA ILE A 72 18.70 -2.51 -10.61
C ILE A 72 17.37 -2.42 -11.37
N ARG A 73 16.55 -1.41 -11.05
CA ARG A 73 15.34 -1.07 -11.81
C ARG A 73 15.79 -0.57 -13.19
N THR A 74 15.69 -1.44 -14.20
CA THR A 74 15.91 -1.12 -15.62
C THR A 74 14.59 -0.99 -16.33
#